data_AF-A0A7S4CJ43-F1
#
_entry.id   AF-A0A7S4CJ43-F1
#
_cell.length_a   1.000
_cell.length_b   1.000
_cell.length_c   1.000
_cell.angle_alpha   90.00
_cell.angle_beta   90.00
_cell.angle_gamma   90.00
#
_symmetry.space_group_name_H-M   'P 1'
#
loop_
_entity.id
_entity.type
_entity.pdbx_description
1 polymer ?
#
loop_
_entity_poly.entity_id
_entity_poly.type
_entity_poly.pdbx_seq_one_letter_code
_entity_poly.pdbx_strand_id
1 'polypeptide(L)'
;LHRPCVAGCGHAFCFWCMFKAMDSFVTSTCAMCRTPFAHFPSVCVPLQHVLNRLFPEDCEQRAAEVAATELENFQARAPVVPPPPPGDLAPAVGADLTCGAC
;
A
#
# COMPACT_ATOMS: atom_id res chain seq x y z
N LEU A 1 5.71 -2.15 -2.12
CA LEU A 1 4.54 -1.31 -1.71
C LEU A 1 3.88 -1.97 -0.51
N HIS A 2 3.78 -1.31 0.66
CA HIS A 2 3.21 -1.90 1.89
C HIS A 2 1.98 -1.12 2.37
N ARG A 3 0.90 -1.84 2.71
CA ARG A 3 -0.40 -1.32 3.19
C ARG A 3 -0.93 -0.24 2.25
N PRO A 4 -1.25 -0.63 1.00
CA PRO A 4 -1.59 0.30 -0.04
C PRO A 4 -2.94 0.96 0.24
N CYS A 5 -3.04 2.23 -0.13
CA CYS A 5 -4.27 3.01 -0.12
C CYS A 5 -4.54 3.45 -1.56
N VAL A 6 -5.77 3.31 -2.02
CA VAL A 6 -6.18 3.72 -3.37
C VAL A 6 -6.98 5.00 -3.25
N ALA A 7 -6.46 6.08 -3.83
CA ALA A 7 -7.18 7.35 -3.88
C ALA A 7 -8.39 7.23 -4.81
N GLY A 8 -9.39 8.12 -4.66
CA GLY A 8 -10.57 8.14 -5.54
C GLY A 8 -10.26 8.34 -7.04
N CYS A 9 -9.05 8.81 -7.36
CA CYS A 9 -8.53 8.89 -8.74
C CYS A 9 -7.92 7.59 -9.28
N GLY A 10 -7.90 6.51 -8.49
CA GLY A 10 -7.34 5.20 -8.88
C GLY A 10 -5.84 5.03 -8.63
N HIS A 11 -5.09 6.09 -8.30
CA HIS A 11 -3.67 5.96 -7.97
C HIS A 11 -3.48 5.33 -6.58
N ALA A 12 -2.56 4.38 -6.50
CA ALA A 12 -2.23 3.67 -5.27
C ALA A 12 -0.90 4.16 -4.68
N PHE A 13 -0.87 4.34 -3.36
CA PHE A 13 0.33 4.72 -2.61
C PHE A 13 0.42 3.88 -1.33
N CYS A 14 1.60 3.82 -0.70
CA CYS A 14 1.70 3.25 0.64
C CYS A 14 0.98 4.17 1.65
N PHE A 15 0.37 3.62 2.71
CA PHE A 15 -0.38 4.41 3.70
C PHE A 15 0.44 5.61 4.21
N TRP A 16 1.68 5.38 4.65
CA TRP A 16 2.55 6.46 5.13
C TRP A 16 3.01 7.42 4.04
N CYS A 17 3.13 6.96 2.79
CA CYS A 17 3.48 7.82 1.66
C CYS A 17 2.34 8.80 1.38
N MET A 18 1.10 8.31 1.39
CA MET A 18 -0.09 9.16 1.27
C MET A 18 -0.20 10.10 2.46
N PHE A 19 -0.05 9.59 3.69
CA PHE A 19 -0.16 10.39 4.91
C PHE A 19 0.86 11.53 4.95
N LYS A 20 2.12 11.27 4.60
CA LYS A 20 3.17 12.31 4.50
C LYS A 20 2.90 13.36 3.43
N ALA A 21 2.11 13.02 2.41
CA ALA A 21 1.72 13.95 1.34
C ALA A 21 0.43 14.72 1.66
N MET A 22 -0.24 14.41 2.77
CA MET A 22 -1.41 15.16 3.24
C MET A 22 -0.98 16.36 4.08
N ASP A 23 -1.67 17.47 3.87
CA ASP A 23 -1.51 18.72 4.60
C ASP A 23 -2.80 19.01 5.39
N SER A 24 -2.66 19.52 6.61
CA SER A 24 -3.79 19.82 7.51
C SER A 24 -4.47 21.16 7.21
N PHE A 25 -3.79 22.07 6.50
CA PHE A 25 -4.24 23.44 6.24
C PHE A 25 -4.66 23.65 4.79
N VAL A 26 -4.16 22.83 3.86
CA VAL A 26 -4.43 22.93 2.43
C VAL A 26 -5.11 21.66 1.91
N THR A 27 -5.94 21.80 0.88
CA THR A 27 -6.52 20.65 0.16
C THR A 27 -5.42 19.72 -0.33
N SER A 28 -5.38 18.52 0.25
CA SER A 28 -4.44 17.48 -0.15
C SER A 28 -4.84 16.89 -1.51
N THR A 29 -3.85 16.71 -2.40
CA THR A 29 -4.06 16.23 -3.77
C THR A 29 -3.19 15.02 -4.08
N CYS A 30 -3.64 14.21 -5.03
CA CYS A 30 -2.87 13.08 -5.53
C CYS A 30 -1.52 13.53 -6.11
N ALA A 31 -0.42 12.93 -5.67
CA ALA A 31 0.93 13.25 -6.15
C ALA A 31 1.12 12.98 -7.67
N MET A 32 0.31 12.08 -8.25
CA MET A 32 0.43 11.67 -9.66
C MET A 32 -0.40 12.55 -10.61
N CYS A 33 -1.64 12.86 -10.23
CA CYS A 33 -2.60 13.53 -11.14
C CYS A 33 -3.20 14.82 -10.58
N ARG A 34 -2.83 15.22 -9.36
CA ARG A 34 -3.32 16.42 -8.66
C ARG A 34 -4.83 16.49 -8.39
N THR A 35 -5.57 15.41 -8.63
CA THR A 35 -6.97 15.29 -8.19
C THR A 35 -7.06 15.39 -6.65
N PRO A 36 -7.94 16.24 -6.10
CA PRO A 36 -8.15 16.33 -4.65
C PRO A 36 -8.56 15.00 -4.02
N PHE A 37 -8.08 14.73 -2.80
CA PHE A 37 -8.57 13.58 -2.05
C PHE A 37 -10.00 13.83 -1.55
N ALA A 38 -10.91 12.90 -1.84
CA ALA A 38 -12.31 13.00 -1.42
C ALA A 38 -12.53 12.56 0.04
N HIS A 39 -11.66 11.68 0.56
CA HIS A 39 -11.75 11.11 1.89
C HIS A 39 -10.36 10.71 2.40
N PHE A 40 -10.26 10.47 3.71
CA PHE A 40 -9.03 10.00 4.34
C PHE A 40 -8.64 8.61 3.82
N PRO A 41 -7.34 8.34 3.57
CA PRO A 41 -6.89 7.07 3.02
C PRO A 41 -7.25 5.88 3.93
N SER A 42 -7.90 4.88 3.32
CA SER A 42 -8.11 3.56 3.92
C SER A 42 -7.24 2.52 3.20
N VAL A 43 -6.81 1.50 3.95
CA VAL A 43 -6.00 0.42 3.37
C VAL A 43 -6.88 -0.45 2.48
N CYS A 44 -6.45 -0.64 1.23
CA CYS A 44 -7.08 -1.54 0.28
C CYS A 44 -6.64 -2.98 0.54
N VAL A 45 -7.43 -3.71 1.35
CA VAL A 45 -7.16 -5.10 1.73
C VAL A 45 -7.02 -6.04 0.51
N PRO A 46 -7.88 -5.98 -0.52
CA PRO A 46 -7.72 -6.84 -1.70
C PRO A 46 -6.38 -6.63 -2.41
N LEU A 47 -5.96 -5.36 -2.57
CA LEU A 47 -4.68 -5.04 -3.19
C LEU A 47 -3.50 -5.51 -2.35
N GLN A 48 -3.58 -5.41 -1.02
CA GLN A 48 -2.55 -5.96 -0.13
C GLN A 48 -2.38 -7.48 -0.33
N HIS A 49 -3.48 -8.23 -0.47
CA HIS A 49 -3.42 -9.66 -0.71
C HIS A 49 -2.79 -10.00 -2.07
N VAL A 50 -3.12 -9.26 -3.12
CA VAL A 50 -2.49 -9.44 -4.45
C VAL A 50 -0.99 -9.16 -4.37
N LEU A 51 -0.58 -8.07 -3.73
CA LEU A 51 0.84 -7.71 -3.58
C LEU A 51 1.62 -8.77 -2.79
N ASN A 52 1.06 -9.26 -1.68
CA ASN A 52 1.71 -10.31 -0.88
C ASN A 52 1.89 -11.62 -1.65
N ARG A 53 1.01 -11.92 -2.62
CA ARG A 53 1.16 -13.11 -3.47
C ARG A 53 2.17 -12.93 -4.58
N LEU A 54 2.14 -11.79 -5.26
CA LEU A 54 2.95 -11.56 -6.46
C LEU A 54 4.37 -11.08 -6.13
N PHE A 55 4.52 -10.33 -5.04
CA PHE A 55 5.77 -9.66 -4.65
C PHE A 55 6.04 -9.79 -3.15
N PRO A 56 6.14 -11.02 -2.60
CA PRO A 56 6.28 -11.24 -1.16
C PRO A 56 7.55 -10.59 -0.59
N GLU A 57 8.71 -10.77 -1.23
CA GLU A 57 9.99 -10.22 -0.77
C GLU A 57 9.97 -8.68 -0.73
N ASP A 58 9.46 -8.03 -1.77
CA ASP A 58 9.32 -6.58 -1.83
C ASP A 58 8.35 -6.05 -0.75
N CYS A 59 7.30 -6.81 -0.46
CA CYS A 59 6.34 -6.45 0.60
C CYS A 59 6.96 -6.57 1.99
N GLU A 60 7.76 -7.61 2.22
CA GLU A 60 8.49 -7.83 3.49
C GLU A 60 9.57 -6.78 3.71
N GLN A 61 10.41 -6.52 2.70
CA GLN A 61 11.42 -5.46 2.77
C GLN A 61 10.77 -4.12 3.09
N ARG A 62 9.69 -3.77 2.37
CA ARG A 62 8.99 -2.51 2.61
C ARG A 62 8.32 -2.47 3.99
N ALA A 63 7.82 -3.59 4.49
CA ALA A 63 7.26 -3.66 5.84
C ALA A 63 8.35 -3.39 6.89
N ALA A 64 9.56 -3.93 6.70
CA ALA A 64 10.70 -3.69 7.59
C ALA A 64 11.15 -2.21 7.57
N GLU A 65 11.27 -1.60 6.38
CA GLU A 65 11.57 -0.16 6.23
C GLU A 65 10.54 0.72 6.97
N VAL A 66 9.26 0.39 6.82
CA VAL A 66 8.18 1.11 7.49
C VAL A 66 8.23 0.91 9.00
N ALA A 67 8.44 -0.32 9.48
CA ALA A 67 8.53 -0.62 10.91
C ALA A 67 9.70 0.12 11.58
N ALA A 68 10.87 0.18 10.91
CA ALA A 68 12.00 0.98 11.36
C ALA A 68 11.64 2.47 11.44
N THR A 69 11.00 3.00 10.39
CA THR A 69 10.55 4.40 10.36
C THR A 69 9.51 4.73 11.44
N GLU A 70 8.55 3.83 11.68
CA GLU A 70 7.51 3.98 12.72
C GLU A 70 8.11 3.99 14.12
N LEU A 71 9.11 3.13 14.36
CA LEU A 71 9.85 3.06 15.64
C LEU A 71 10.66 4.33 15.89
N GLU A 72 11.31 4.86 14.84
CA GLU A 72 12.15 6.06 14.95
C GLU A 72 11.35 7.35 15.12
N ASN A 73 10.18 7.48 14.47
CA ASN A 73 9.57 8.80 14.27
C ASN A 73 8.22 9.04 14.97
N PHE A 74 7.35 8.04 15.17
CA PHE A 74 5.91 8.37 15.16
C PHE A 74 5.07 8.13 16.41
N GLN A 75 5.47 7.35 17.42
CA GLN A 75 4.55 6.96 18.52
C GLN A 75 3.17 6.41 18.05
N ALA A 76 2.97 6.18 16.74
CA ALA A 76 1.71 5.85 16.09
C ALA A 76 1.97 4.81 15.01
N ARG A 77 1.13 3.77 14.99
CA ARG A 77 1.21 2.64 14.06
C ARG A 77 0.14 2.78 12.99
N ALA A 78 0.45 2.44 11.75
CA ALA A 78 -0.59 2.43 10.72
C ALA A 78 -1.68 1.36 11.06
N PRO A 79 -2.93 1.49 10.56
CA PRO A 79 -4.04 0.54 10.81
C PRO A 79 -3.82 -0.94 10.42
N VAL A 80 -3.75 -1.87 11.38
CA VAL A 80 -3.52 -3.31 11.12
C VAL A 80 -4.45 -3.85 10.02
N VAL A 81 -3.87 -4.53 9.02
CA VAL A 81 -4.66 -5.24 7.99
C VAL A 81 -5.19 -6.52 8.63
N PRO A 82 -6.52 -6.76 8.60
CA PRO A 82 -7.08 -8.01 9.12
C PRO A 82 -6.52 -9.21 8.33
N PRO A 83 -6.33 -10.37 8.98
CA PRO A 83 -5.85 -11.56 8.30
C PRO A 83 -6.82 -11.97 7.17
N PRO A 84 -6.30 -12.53 6.05
CA PRO A 84 -7.16 -13.03 4.99
C PRO A 84 -8.12 -14.11 5.52
N PRO A 85 -9.34 -14.22 4.97
CA PRO A 85 -10.24 -15.29 5.32
C PRO A 85 -9.64 -16.67 4.95
N PRO A 86 -9.95 -17.74 5.71
CA PRO A 86 -9.50 -19.09 5.37
C PRO A 86 -10.03 -19.50 3.99
N GLY A 87 -9.14 -19.90 3.08
CA GLY A 87 -9.48 -20.27 1.70
C GLY A 87 -8.83 -19.38 0.62
N ASP A 88 -8.36 -18.19 0.99
CA ASP A 88 -7.63 -17.29 0.10
C ASP A 88 -6.11 -17.59 0.05
N LEU A 89 -5.65 -18.72 0.56
CA LEU A 89 -4.28 -19.22 0.32
C LEU A 89 -4.26 -19.96 -1.03
N ALA A 90 -4.48 -19.23 -2.12
CA ALA A 90 -4.20 -19.77 -3.45
C ALA A 90 -2.70 -20.13 -3.50
N PRO A 91 -2.33 -21.30 -4.04
CA PRO A 91 -0.93 -21.66 -4.21
C PRO A 91 -0.23 -20.56 -5.02
N ALA A 92 1.02 -20.27 -4.66
CA ALA A 92 1.89 -19.38 -5.42
C ALA A 92 1.95 -19.89 -6.87
N VAL A 93 1.13 -19.31 -7.75
CA VAL A 93 1.26 -19.52 -9.19
C VAL A 93 2.55 -18.80 -9.55
N GLY A 94 3.58 -19.58 -9.88
CA GLY A 94 4.89 -19.09 -10.26
C GLY A 94 4.77 -17.99 -11.31
N ALA A 95 5.16 -16.78 -10.93
CA ALA A 95 5.23 -15.64 -11.82
C ALA A 95 6.51 -15.75 -12.66
N ASP A 96 6.47 -16.56 -13.71
CA ASP A 96 7.35 -16.39 -14.86
C ASP A 96 6.82 -15.22 -15.68
N LEU A 97 7.15 -14.01 -15.24
CA LEU A 97 6.95 -12.77 -16.01
C LEU A 97 8.18 -12.52 -16.89
N THR A 98 8.51 -13.47 -17.76
CA THR A 98 9.38 -13.17 -18.90
C THR A 98 8.59 -12.35 -19.91
N CYS A 99 8.83 -11.04 -19.90
CA CYS A 99 8.44 -10.11 -20.94
C CYS A 99 9.05 -10.58 -22.27
N GLY A 100 8.24 -11.26 -23.09
CA GLY A 100 8.60 -11.72 -24.43
C GLY A 100 7.62 -11.15 -25.45
N ALA A 101 8.12 -10.21 -26.26
CA ALA A 101 7.54 -9.68 -27.50
C ALA A 101 6.25 -8.82 -27.37
N CYS A 102 6.45 -7.51 -27.24
CA CYS A 102 5.71 -6.53 -28.04
C CYS A 102 6.70 -5.52 -28.67
#